data_AF-A0A420UTC4-F1
#
_entry.id   AF-A0A420UTC4-F1
#
_cell.length_a   1.000
_cell.length_b   1.000
_cell.length_c   1.000
_cell.angle_alpha   90.00
_cell.angle_beta   90.00
_cell.angle_gamma   90.00
#
_symmetry.space_group_name_H-M   'P 1'
#
loop_
_entity.id
_entity.type
_entity.pdbx_description
1 polymer ?
#
loop_
_entity_poly.entity_id
_entity_poly.type
_entity_poly.pdbx_seq_one_letter_code
_entity_poly.pdbx_strand_id
1 'polypeptide(L)' 'NLAIRLSEVGRREEALAPAEEAVRLRRELAEVNPAAYLPNLAGALNNLAIQLSEVGRREEALAPAEEA' A
#
# COMPACT_ATOMS: atom_id res chain seq x y z
N ASN A 1 -2.96 -8.51 25.93
CA ASN A 1 -3.48 -8.85 24.58
C ASN A 1 -4.02 -7.64 23.83
N LEU A 2 -4.91 -6.82 24.40
CA LEU A 2 -5.44 -5.62 23.72
C LEU A 2 -4.38 -4.55 23.43
N ALA A 3 -3.49 -4.25 24.38
CA ALA A 3 -2.42 -3.25 24.19
C ALA A 3 -1.43 -3.63 23.07
N ILE A 4 -1.11 -4.93 22.92
CA ILE A 4 -0.27 -5.42 21.82
C ILE A 4 -0.99 -5.20 20.49
N ARG A 5 -2.28 -5.54 20.39
CA ARG A 5 -3.08 -5.31 19.18
C ARG A 5 -3.18 -3.83 18.82
N LEU A 6 -3.38 -2.93 19.80
CA LEU A 6 -3.44 -1.49 19.57
C LEU A 6 -2.08 -0.95 19.10
N SER A 7 -0.98 -1.42 19.68
CA SER A 7 0.37 -1.03 19.26
C SER A 7 0.69 -1.54 17.84
N GLU A 8 0.27 -2.75 17.49
CA GLU A 8 0.46 -3.25 16.12
C GLU A 8 -0.41 -2.50 15.10
N VAL A 9 -1.66 -2.15 15.43
CA VAL A 9 -2.51 -1.34 14.55
C VAL A 9 -1.91 0.05 14.35
N GLY A 10 -1.44 0.72 15.41
CA GLY A 10 -0.78 2.02 15.30
C GLY A 10 0.47 1.96 14.42
N ARG A 11 1.33 0.94 14.60
CA ARG A 11 2.52 0.74 13.77
C ARG A 11 2.19 0.43 12.31
N ARG A 12 1.05 -0.24 12.05
CA ARG A 12 0.56 -0.51 10.69
C ARG A 12 0.01 0.76 10.03
N GLU A 13 -0.70 1.59 10.77
CA GLU A 13 -1.14 2.91 10.27
C GLU A 13 0.04 3.83 9.95
N GLU A 14 1.07 3.85 10.80
CA GLU A 14 2.32 4.59 10.53
C GLU A 14 3.04 4.08 9.27
N ALA A 15 2.89 2.79 8.96
CA ALA A 15 3.48 2.18 7.77
C ALA A 15 2.70 2.42 6.47
N LEU A 16 1.47 2.98 6.53
CA LEU A 16 0.68 3.31 5.34
C LEU A 16 1.26 4.50 4.59
N ALA A 17 1.66 5.56 5.29
CA ALA A 17 2.22 6.76 4.67
C ALA A 17 3.42 6.48 3.73
N PRO A 18 4.45 5.71 4.15
CA PRO A 18 5.54 5.36 3.25
C PRO A 18 5.12 4.41 2.12
N ALA A 19 4.09 3.58 2.29
CA ALA A 19 3.56 2.72 1.24
C ALA A 19 2.78 3.50 0.17
N GLU A 20 1.98 4.48 0.58
CA GLU A 20 1.29 5.40 -0.33
C GLU A 20 2.29 6.25 -1.13
N GLU A 21 3.34 6.76 -0.49
CA GLU A 21 4.39 7.51 -1.17
C GLU A 21 5.16 6.63 -2.18
N ALA A 22 5.45 5.38 -1.79
CA ALA A 22 6.06 4.39 -2.66
C ALA A 22 5.22 4.05 -3.90
N VAL A 23 3.89 4.00 -3.79
CA VAL A 23 2.96 3.85 -4.91
C VAL A 23 2.96 5.10 -5.79
N ARG A 24 2.89 6.30 -5.18
CA ARG A 24 2.89 7.57 -5.93
C ARG A 24 4.14 7.71 -6.81
N LEU A 25 5.32 7.51 -6.23
CA LEU A 25 6.59 7.58 -6.96
C LEU A 25 6.67 6.56 -8.09
N ARG A 26 6.20 5.33 -7.86
CA ARG A 26 6.20 4.29 -8.91
C ARG A 26 5.21 4.59 -10.02
N ARG A 27 4.10 5.27 -9.71
CA ARG A 27 3.11 5.71 -10.70
C ARG A 27 3.71 6.80 -11.60
N GLU A 28 4.35 7.81 -11.01
CA GLU A 28 5.09 8.85 -11.75
C GLU A 28 6.19 8.25 -12.66
N LEU A 29 6.92 7.24 -12.17
CA LEU A 29 7.94 6.55 -12.98
C LEU A 29 7.32 5.66 -14.08
N ALA A 30 6.17 5.04 -13.82
CA ALA A 30 5.45 4.24 -14.81
C ALA A 30 4.86 5.09 -15.94
N GLU A 31 4.56 6.37 -15.72
CA GLU A 31 4.19 7.29 -16.80
C GLU A 31 5.35 7.52 -17.79
N VAL A 32 6.59 7.53 -17.30
CA VAL A 32 7.79 7.77 -18.11
C VAL A 32 8.29 6.48 -18.77
N ASN A 33 8.28 5.36 -18.05
CA ASN A 33 8.71 4.07 -18.58
C ASN A 33 7.85 2.92 -18.02
N PRO A 34 6.66 2.69 -18.61
CA PRO A 34 5.72 1.71 -18.10
C PRO A 34 6.34 0.31 -18.00
N ALA A 35 7.08 -0.12 -19.01
CA ALA A 35 7.65 -1.47 -19.07
C ALA A 35 8.65 -1.76 -17.95
N ALA A 36 9.39 -0.75 -17.48
CA ALA A 36 10.36 -0.92 -16.40
C ALA A 36 9.72 -0.84 -15.00
N TYR A 37 8.63 -0.07 -14.84
CA TYR A 37 8.10 0.28 -13.53
C TYR A 37 6.74 -0.33 -13.20
N LEU A 38 5.96 -0.80 -14.19
CA LEU A 38 4.67 -1.49 -13.95
C LEU A 38 4.79 -2.70 -12.99
N PRO A 39 5.79 -3.60 -13.11
CA PRO A 39 5.91 -4.73 -12.18
C PRO A 39 6.17 -4.27 -10.74
N ASN A 40 6.95 -3.20 -10.58
CA ASN A 40 7.25 -2.62 -9.27
C ASN A 40 6.04 -1.88 -8.69
N LEU A 41 5.24 -1.22 -9.54
CA LEU A 41 3.99 -0.55 -9.17
C LEU A 41 2.95 -1.56 -8.67
N ALA A 42 2.72 -2.65 -9.41
CA ALA A 42 1.82 -3.73 -8.99
C ALA A 42 2.23 -4.32 -7.63
N GLY A 43 3.53 -4.56 -7.41
CA GLY A 43 4.02 -5.02 -6.11
C GLY A 43 3.76 -4.03 -4.96
N ALA A 44 3.94 -2.73 -5.21
CA ALA A 44 3.67 -1.70 -4.21
C ALA A 44 2.17 -1.56 -3.91
N LEU A 45 1.32 -1.66 -4.92
CA LEU A 45 -0.14 -1.63 -4.78
C LEU A 45 -0.66 -2.84 -3.99
N ASN A 46 -0.15 -4.05 -4.27
CA ASN A 46 -0.52 -5.24 -3.51
C ASN A 46 -0.10 -5.13 -2.02
N ASN A 47 1.09 -4.58 -1.75
CA ASN A 47 1.54 -4.34 -0.38
C ASN A 47 0.65 -3.33 0.35
N LEU A 48 0.26 -2.24 -0.33
CA LEU A 48 -0.66 -1.24 0.22
C LEU A 48 -2.03 -1.84 0.51
N ALA A 49 -2.58 -2.67 -0.38
CA ALA A 49 -3.84 -3.36 -0.18
C ALA A 49 -3.82 -4.30 1.04
N ILE A 50 -2.71 -5.04 1.23
CA ILE A 50 -2.52 -5.89 2.42
C ILE A 50 -2.51 -5.04 3.70
N GLN A 51 -1.73 -3.95 3.72
CA GLN A 51 -1.65 -3.09 4.90
C GLN A 51 -2.99 -2.43 5.25
N LEU A 52 -3.72 -1.95 4.23
CA LEU A 52 -5.07 -1.39 4.41
C LEU A 52 -6.06 -2.42 4.95
N SER A 53 -5.98 -3.67 4.49
CA SER A 53 -6.78 -4.78 5.03
C SER A 53 -6.43 -5.10 6.49
N GLU A 54 -5.14 -5.05 6.86
CA GLU A 54 -4.67 -5.32 8.23
C GLU A 54 -5.08 -4.25 9.25
N VAL A 55 -5.20 -2.98 8.83
CA VAL A 55 -5.74 -1.90 9.70
C VAL A 55 -7.28 -1.84 9.69
N GLY A 56 -7.95 -2.73 8.95
CA GLY A 56 -9.41 -2.79 8.86
C GLY A 56 -10.02 -1.79 7.87
N ARG A 57 -9.22 -1.04 7.12
CA ARG A 57 -9.63 -0.09 6.06
C ARG A 57 -9.85 -0.81 4.73
N ARG A 58 -10.68 -1.88 4.75
CA ARG A 58 -10.91 -2.76 3.60
C ARG A 58 -11.48 -2.05 2.37
N GLU A 59 -12.29 -1.00 2.57
CA GLU A 59 -12.84 -0.21 1.46
C GLU A 59 -11.75 0.53 0.69
N GLU A 60 -10.70 0.99 1.38
CA GLU A 60 -9.58 1.71 0.78
C GLU A 60 -8.56 0.75 0.15
N ALA A 61 -8.56 -0.52 0.54
CA ALA A 61 -7.74 -1.57 -0.05
C ALA A 61 -8.20 -2.02 -1.44
N LEU A 62 -9.46 -1.75 -1.82
CA LEU A 62 -10.04 -2.17 -3.11
C LEU A 62 -9.39 -1.44 -4.29
N ALA A 63 -9.26 -0.12 -4.21
CA ALA A 63 -8.67 0.67 -5.28
C ALA A 63 -7.24 0.22 -5.67
N PRO A 64 -6.29 0.02 -4.74
CA PRO A 64 -4.97 -0.47 -5.09
C PRO A 64 -4.97 -1.95 -5.52
N ALA A 65 -5.87 -2.78 -5.01
CA ALA A 65 -5.96 -4.19 -5.43
C ALA A 65 -6.51 -4.36 -6.86
N GLU A 66 -7.41 -3.50 -7.30
CA GLU A 66 -7.95 -3.50 -8.68
C GLU A 66 -6.94 -2.95 -9.70
N GLU A 67 -6.00 -2.12 -9.27
CA GLU A 67 -4.95 -1.54 -10.13
C GLU A 67 -3.69 -2.41 -10.24
N ALA A 68 -3.47 -3.33 -9.30
CA ALA A 68 -2.31 -4.24 -9.27
C ALA A 68 -2.37 -5.32 -10.37
#